data_AF-A0A0U0ZPK6-F1
#
_entry.id   AF-A0A0U0ZPK6-F1
#
_cell.length_a   1.000
_cell.length_b   1.000
_cell.length_c   1.000
_cell.angle_alpha   90.00
_cell.angle_beta   90.00
_cell.angle_gamma   90.00
#
_symmetry.space_group_name_H-M   'P 1'
#
loop_
_entity.id
_entity.type
_entity.pdbx_description
1 polymer ?
#
loop_
_entity_poly.entity_id
_entity_poly.type
_entity_poly.pdbx_seq_one_letter_code
_entity_poly.pdbx_strand_id
1 'polypeptide(L)'
;MSATFTAVDTYTVIHCVREGCGVPYALNDEFVRQRRKDHKSWHCPNGHSQYYPQKNETEEAKARAAMLERQLANWEEDLRAAKAAHAVTKGKLTKTRNRVAKGVCPCCNRSFANLQRHMAGQHPGFTDAKQ
;
A
#
# COMPACT_ATOMS: atom_id res chain seq x y z
N MET A 1 -4.02 18.20 -55.40
CA MET A 1 -4.28 19.45 -54.66
C MET A 1 -3.17 19.63 -53.64
N SER A 2 -2.19 20.47 -53.92
CA SER A 2 -1.12 20.82 -52.99
C SER A 2 -1.57 22.03 -52.16
N ALA A 3 -1.74 21.83 -50.85
CA ALA A 3 -1.97 22.92 -49.91
C ALA A 3 -0.63 23.38 -49.37
N THR A 4 -0.34 24.68 -49.50
CA THR A 4 0.83 25.30 -48.86
C THR A 4 0.32 25.91 -47.56
N PHE A 5 1.00 25.63 -46.45
CA PHE A 5 0.75 26.29 -45.17
C PHE A 5 2.05 26.86 -44.61
N THR A 6 1.92 27.93 -43.83
CA THR A 6 3.02 28.53 -43.09
C THR A 6 2.83 28.19 -41.61
N ALA A 7 3.88 27.69 -40.95
CA ALA A 7 3.88 27.43 -39.52
C ALA A 7 5.06 28.12 -38.84
N VAL A 8 4.87 28.46 -37.58
CA VAL A 8 5.91 28.97 -36.69
C VAL A 8 6.10 27.93 -35.60
N ASP A 9 7.34 27.49 -35.39
CA ASP A 9 7.69 26.46 -34.42
C ASP A 9 8.77 26.95 -33.47
N THR A 10 8.75 26.41 -32.26
CA THR A 10 9.79 26.66 -31.25
C THR A 10 10.71 25.45 -31.14
N TYR A 11 11.99 25.73 -31.00
CA TYR A 11 13.03 24.72 -30.91
C TYR A 11 13.85 24.91 -29.64
N THR A 12 14.11 23.81 -28.96
CA THR A 12 15.00 23.76 -27.81
C THR A 12 16.37 23.27 -28.26
N VAL A 13 17.41 24.03 -27.93
CA VAL A 13 18.80 23.61 -28.13
C VAL A 13 19.19 22.60 -27.04
N ILE A 14 19.61 21.42 -27.46
CA ILE A 14 20.05 20.32 -26.60
C ILE A 14 21.48 19.92 -26.99
N HIS A 15 22.23 19.43 -26.01
CA HIS A 15 23.57 18.89 -26.22
C HIS A 15 23.52 17.37 -26.10
N CYS A 16 24.32 16.68 -26.92
CA CYS A 16 24.53 15.25 -26.72
C CYS A 16 25.14 15.00 -25.33
N VAL A 17 24.57 14.04 -24.57
CA VAL A 17 25.00 13.77 -23.18
C VAL A 17 26.14 12.76 -23.12
N ARG A 18 26.49 12.15 -24.26
CA ARG A 18 27.65 11.26 -24.33
C ARG A 18 28.92 12.07 -24.12
N GLU A 19 29.73 11.63 -23.17
CA GLU A 19 31.07 12.14 -22.92
C GLU A 19 31.89 12.16 -24.22
N GLY A 20 32.54 13.29 -24.48
CA GLY A 20 33.33 13.51 -25.70
C GLY A 20 32.53 13.87 -26.96
N CYS A 21 31.19 13.78 -26.95
CA CYS A 21 30.39 14.23 -28.10
C CYS A 21 29.94 15.68 -27.96
N GLY A 22 29.15 16.01 -26.92
CA GLY A 22 28.73 17.38 -26.58
C GLY A 22 28.05 18.21 -27.69
N VAL A 23 27.75 17.63 -28.86
CA VAL A 23 27.31 18.39 -30.04
C VAL A 23 26.00 19.13 -29.75
N PRO A 24 25.92 20.45 -30.00
CA PRO A 24 24.68 21.20 -29.88
C PRO A 24 23.79 20.96 -31.11
N TYR A 25 22.49 20.74 -30.88
CA TYR A 25 21.50 20.62 -31.94
C TYR A 25 20.11 21.02 -31.44
N ALA A 26 19.24 21.43 -32.37
CA ALA A 26 17.90 21.89 -32.07
C ALA A 26 16.88 20.77 -32.29
N LEU A 27 15.98 20.57 -31.33
CA LEU A 27 14.81 19.71 -31.47
C LEU A 27 13.54 20.53 -31.27
N ASN A 28 12.49 20.21 -31.99
CA ASN A 28 11.18 20.84 -31.79
C ASN A 28 10.69 20.61 -30.36
N ASP A 29 10.10 21.63 -29.74
CA ASP A 29 9.65 21.57 -28.36
C ASP A 29 8.65 20.44 -28.09
N GLU A 30 7.77 20.15 -29.05
CA GLU A 30 6.82 19.04 -28.94
C GLU A 30 7.54 17.69 -28.91
N PHE A 31 8.59 17.54 -29.72
CA PHE A 31 9.42 16.33 -29.68
C PHE A 31 10.08 16.16 -28.31
N VAL A 32 10.61 17.25 -27.74
CA VAL A 32 11.23 17.23 -26.41
C VAL A 32 10.20 16.88 -25.33
N ARG A 33 9.02 17.49 -25.35
CA ARG A 33 7.91 17.16 -24.43
C ARG A 33 7.50 15.70 -24.55
N GLN A 34 7.33 15.20 -25.76
CA GLN A 34 6.92 13.82 -26.01
C GLN A 34 7.97 12.84 -25.47
N ARG A 35 9.26 13.09 -25.72
CA ARG A 35 10.37 12.26 -25.21
C ARG A 35 10.47 12.25 -23.68
N ARG A 36 10.11 13.35 -23.00
CA ARG A 36 10.03 13.41 -21.53
C ARG A 36 8.84 12.62 -20.96
N LYS A 37 7.79 12.43 -21.76
CA LYS A 37 6.58 11.70 -21.38
C LYS A 37 6.68 10.21 -21.67
N ASP A 38 7.23 9.84 -22.83
CA ASP A 38 7.28 8.45 -23.29
C ASP A 38 8.62 7.75 -23.00
N HIS A 39 9.63 8.50 -22.53
CA HIS A 39 10.97 8.02 -22.22
C HIS A 39 11.67 7.27 -23.37
N LYS A 40 11.19 7.44 -24.62
CA LYS A 40 11.80 6.78 -25.78
C LYS A 40 13.16 7.38 -26.10
N SER A 41 14.02 6.57 -26.68
CA SER A 41 15.32 7.03 -27.15
C SER A 41 15.20 7.85 -28.44
N TRP A 42 16.16 8.74 -28.63
CA TRP A 42 16.43 9.41 -29.90
C TRP A 42 17.95 9.50 -30.11
N HIS A 43 18.38 9.88 -31.31
CA HIS A 43 19.80 9.97 -31.64
C HIS A 43 20.24 11.42 -31.82
N CYS A 44 21.45 11.75 -31.40
CA CYS A 44 22.10 13.00 -31.81
C CYS A 44 22.55 12.92 -33.28
N PRO A 45 22.97 14.03 -33.90
CA PRO A 45 23.49 14.03 -35.27
C PRO A 45 24.66 13.06 -35.50
N ASN A 46 25.49 12.83 -34.46
CA ASN A 46 26.61 11.88 -34.50
C ASN A 46 26.18 10.42 -34.20
N GLY A 47 24.88 10.12 -34.10
CA GLY A 47 24.35 8.77 -33.94
C GLY A 47 24.30 8.22 -32.50
N HIS A 48 24.58 9.03 -31.47
CA HIS A 48 24.50 8.57 -30.08
C HIS A 48 23.07 8.55 -29.56
N SER A 49 22.66 7.43 -28.97
CA SER A 49 21.35 7.27 -28.34
C SER A 49 21.24 8.08 -27.05
N GLN A 50 20.11 8.76 -26.89
CA GLN A 50 19.78 9.72 -25.85
C GLN A 50 18.38 9.38 -25.34
N TYR A 51 18.13 9.51 -24.03
CA TYR A 51 16.80 9.35 -23.44
C TYR A 51 16.67 10.20 -22.17
N TYR A 52 15.45 10.45 -21.69
CA TYR A 52 15.21 11.15 -20.43
C TYR A 52 14.97 10.14 -19.29
N PRO A 53 15.91 9.99 -18.33
CA PRO A 53 15.80 8.98 -17.26
C PRO A 53 14.90 9.39 -16.09
N GLN A 54 14.61 10.69 -15.95
CA GLN A 54 13.85 11.21 -14.81
C GLN A 54 12.38 10.85 -14.95
N LYS A 55 11.81 10.25 -13.89
CA LYS A 55 10.36 10.01 -13.81
C LYS A 55 9.60 11.33 -13.92
N ASN A 56 8.53 11.32 -14.69
CA ASN A 56 7.62 12.47 -14.71
C ASN A 56 6.69 12.45 -13.47
N GLU A 57 6.08 13.60 -13.16
CA GLU A 57 5.18 13.74 -12.00
C GLU A 57 4.05 12.71 -12.00
N THR A 58 3.57 12.31 -13.19
CA THR A 58 2.48 11.33 -13.30
C THR A 58 2.93 9.92 -12.95
N GLU A 59 4.14 9.54 -13.30
CA GLU A 59 4.74 8.26 -12.92
C GLU A 59 5.02 8.21 -11.42
N GLU A 60 5.47 9.32 -10.85
CA GLU A 60 5.68 9.43 -9.41
C GLU A 60 4.35 9.34 -8.64
N ALA A 61 3.33 10.05 -9.09
CA ALA A 61 1.98 9.98 -8.52
C ALA A 61 1.42 8.56 -8.58
N LYS A 62 1.56 7.87 -9.72
CA LYS A 62 1.15 6.47 -9.88
C LYS A 62 1.92 5.53 -8.95
N ALA A 63 3.23 5.71 -8.82
CA ALA A 63 4.04 4.91 -7.91
C ALA A 63 3.61 5.11 -6.44
N ARG A 64 3.32 6.35 -6.04
CA ARG A 64 2.79 6.68 -4.71
C ARG A 64 1.41 6.07 -4.47
N ALA A 65 0.51 6.15 -5.45
CA ALA A 65 -0.81 5.53 -5.37
C ALA A 65 -0.72 4.01 -5.18
N ALA A 66 0.10 3.33 -6.01
CA ALA A 66 0.31 1.88 -5.89
C ALA A 66 0.94 1.48 -4.55
N MET A 67 1.81 2.31 -3.98
CA MET A 67 2.36 2.08 -2.65
C MET A 67 1.29 2.19 -1.56
N LEU A 68 0.46 3.23 -1.60
CA LEU A 68 -0.63 3.44 -0.64
C LEU A 68 -1.68 2.32 -0.72
N GLU A 69 -2.03 1.87 -1.93
CA GLU A 69 -2.95 0.74 -2.13
C GLU A 69 -2.42 -0.55 -1.48
N ARG A 70 -1.12 -0.85 -1.66
CA ARG A 70 -0.48 -2.00 -0.99
C ARG A 70 -0.49 -1.86 0.52
N GLN A 71 -0.22 -0.66 1.04
CA GLN A 71 -0.29 -0.43 2.47
C GLN A 71 -1.70 -0.68 2.98
N LEU A 72 -2.73 -0.09 2.35
CA LEU A 72 -4.12 -0.28 2.75
C LEU A 72 -4.54 -1.75 2.75
N ALA A 73 -4.15 -2.51 1.72
CA ALA A 73 -4.41 -3.94 1.66
C ALA A 73 -3.80 -4.68 2.86
N ASN A 74 -2.52 -4.43 3.17
CA ASN A 74 -1.84 -5.04 4.31
C ASN A 74 -2.51 -4.66 5.64
N TRP A 75 -2.85 -3.38 5.84
CA TRP A 75 -3.54 -2.90 7.03
C TRP A 75 -4.91 -3.57 7.20
N GLU A 76 -5.65 -3.79 6.11
CA GLU A 76 -6.94 -4.48 6.17
C GLU A 76 -6.78 -5.95 6.56
N GLU A 77 -5.77 -6.64 6.02
CA GLU A 77 -5.45 -8.01 6.40
C GLU A 77 -5.04 -8.12 7.87
N ASP A 78 -4.17 -7.23 8.34
CA ASP A 78 -3.77 -7.16 9.75
C ASP A 78 -4.95 -6.90 10.67
N LEU A 79 -5.83 -5.95 10.31
CA LEU A 79 -7.03 -5.65 11.07
C LEU A 79 -7.98 -6.86 11.12
N ARG A 80 -8.13 -7.58 10.00
CA ARG A 80 -8.96 -8.79 9.91
C ARG A 80 -8.39 -9.89 10.80
N ALA A 81 -7.07 -10.12 10.76
CA ALA A 81 -6.39 -11.09 11.59
C ALA A 81 -6.51 -10.75 13.08
N ALA A 82 -6.29 -9.48 13.45
CA ALA A 82 -6.42 -9.01 14.82
C ALA A 82 -7.86 -9.18 15.35
N LYS A 83 -8.88 -8.85 14.55
CA LYS A 83 -10.29 -9.06 14.93
C LYS A 83 -10.61 -10.53 15.14
N ALA A 84 -10.14 -11.41 14.25
CA ALA A 84 -10.34 -12.85 14.39
C ALA A 84 -9.67 -13.40 15.67
N ALA A 85 -8.40 -13.03 15.91
CA ALA A 85 -7.67 -13.43 17.11
C ALA A 85 -8.34 -12.93 18.41
N HIS A 86 -8.84 -11.69 18.39
CA HIS A 86 -9.56 -11.11 19.51
C HIS A 86 -10.87 -11.86 19.77
N ALA A 87 -11.65 -12.19 18.74
CA ALA A 87 -12.89 -12.96 18.87
C ALA A 87 -12.64 -14.35 19.46
N VAL A 88 -11.60 -15.06 19.01
CA VAL A 88 -11.22 -16.37 19.55
C VAL A 88 -10.83 -16.28 21.02
N THR A 89 -9.99 -15.31 21.38
CA THR A 89 -9.55 -15.08 22.76
C THR A 89 -10.72 -14.73 23.66
N LYS A 90 -11.59 -13.83 23.22
CA LYS A 90 -12.82 -13.46 23.94
C LYS A 90 -13.73 -14.67 24.16
N GLY A 91 -13.90 -15.52 23.15
CA GLY A 91 -14.67 -16.75 23.24
C GLY A 91 -14.09 -17.73 24.26
N LYS A 92 -12.77 -17.95 24.23
CA LYS A 92 -12.06 -18.79 25.22
C LYS A 92 -12.22 -18.25 26.64
N LEU A 93 -12.02 -16.94 26.84
CA LEU A 93 -12.15 -16.29 28.13
C LEU A 93 -13.59 -16.42 28.67
N THR A 94 -14.58 -16.17 27.81
CA THR A 94 -16.00 -16.29 28.17
C THR A 94 -16.36 -17.72 28.57
N LYS A 95 -15.90 -18.71 27.80
CA LYS A 95 -16.13 -20.14 28.11
C LYS A 95 -15.50 -20.53 29.43
N THR A 96 -14.25 -20.14 29.68
CA THR A 96 -13.55 -20.41 30.95
C THR A 96 -14.26 -19.74 32.11
N ARG A 97 -14.63 -18.46 31.98
CA ARG A 97 -15.36 -17.72 33.01
C ARG A 97 -16.69 -18.40 33.35
N ASN A 98 -17.47 -18.78 32.34
CA ASN A 98 -18.75 -19.45 32.53
C ASN A 98 -18.59 -20.83 33.19
N ARG A 99 -17.50 -21.55 32.94
CA ARG A 99 -17.18 -22.82 33.62
C ARG A 99 -16.86 -22.61 35.08
N VAL A 100 -15.97 -21.65 35.37
CA VAL A 100 -15.57 -21.31 36.74
C VAL A 100 -16.75 -20.81 37.56
N ALA A 101 -17.63 -19.99 36.98
CA ALA A 101 -18.86 -19.53 37.62
C ALA A 101 -19.78 -20.68 38.06
N LYS A 102 -19.82 -21.75 37.25
CA LYS A 102 -20.59 -22.97 37.54
C LYS A 102 -19.84 -23.97 38.44
N GLY A 103 -18.66 -23.60 38.95
CA GLY A 103 -17.82 -24.47 39.78
C GLY A 103 -17.15 -25.62 39.01
N VAL A 104 -16.99 -25.49 37.69
CA VAL A 104 -16.39 -26.53 36.83
C VAL A 104 -14.93 -26.21 36.52
N CYS A 105 -14.04 -27.18 36.73
CA CYS A 105 -12.62 -27.07 36.38
C CYS A 105 -12.42 -26.88 34.87
N PRO A 106 -11.71 -25.82 34.43
CA PRO A 106 -11.41 -25.62 33.01
C PRO A 106 -10.54 -26.72 32.40
N CYS A 107 -9.69 -27.37 33.19
CA CYS A 107 -8.70 -28.34 32.74
C CYS A 107 -9.25 -29.77 32.61
N CYS A 108 -10.05 -30.23 33.59
CA CYS A 108 -10.49 -31.63 33.68
C CYS A 108 -12.01 -31.84 33.72
N ASN A 109 -12.80 -30.77 33.55
CA ASN A 109 -14.28 -30.78 33.58
C ASN A 109 -14.91 -31.34 34.87
N ARG A 110 -14.15 -31.53 35.95
CA ARG A 110 -14.70 -31.92 37.26
C ARG A 110 -15.48 -30.76 37.87
N SER A 111 -16.60 -31.08 38.50
CA SER A 111 -17.45 -30.10 39.19
C SER A 111 -17.15 -30.10 40.68
N PHE A 112 -17.01 -28.90 41.25
CA PHE A 112 -16.76 -28.68 42.68
C PHE A 112 -17.96 -27.96 43.30
N ALA A 113 -18.79 -28.69 44.05
CA ALA A 113 -20.01 -28.15 44.65
C ALA A 113 -19.76 -26.96 45.59
N ASN A 114 -18.63 -26.98 46.32
CA ASN A 114 -18.25 -25.87 47.20
C ASN A 114 -17.91 -24.59 46.44
N LEU A 115 -17.20 -24.71 45.31
CA LEU A 115 -16.88 -23.57 44.45
C LEU A 115 -18.15 -23.00 43.80
N GLN A 116 -19.04 -23.86 43.30
CA GLN A 116 -20.31 -23.41 42.74
C GLN A 116 -21.15 -22.62 43.75
N ARG A 117 -21.28 -23.12 44.98
CA ARG A 117 -22.03 -22.43 46.06
C ARG A 117 -21.37 -21.11 46.44
N HIS A 118 -20.04 -21.10 46.54
CA HIS A 118 -19.26 -19.89 46.79
C HIS A 118 -19.50 -18.82 45.72
N MET A 119 -19.40 -19.18 44.44
CA MET A 119 -19.64 -18.27 43.32
C MET A 119 -21.07 -17.75 43.29
N ALA A 120 -22.07 -18.61 43.52
CA ALA A 120 -23.48 -18.21 43.54
C ALA A 120 -23.82 -17.24 44.69
N GLY A 121 -23.18 -17.39 45.85
CA GLY A 121 -23.40 -16.53 47.01
C GLY A 121 -22.61 -15.23 46.95
N GLN A 122 -21.29 -15.33 46.74
CA GLN A 122 -20.37 -14.18 46.86
C GLN A 122 -20.11 -13.45 45.54
N HIS A 123 -20.38 -14.09 44.40
CA HIS A 123 -20.09 -13.54 43.07
C HIS A 123 -21.26 -13.69 42.08
N PRO A 124 -22.48 -13.25 42.42
CA PRO A 124 -23.66 -13.42 41.56
C PRO A 124 -23.52 -12.74 40.18
N GLY A 125 -22.75 -11.65 40.08
CA GLY A 125 -22.49 -10.92 38.82
C GLY A 125 -21.23 -11.32 38.05
N PHE A 126 -20.55 -12.41 38.43
CA PHE A 126 -19.28 -12.81 37.80
C PHE A 126 -19.40 -13.04 36.28
N THR A 127 -20.58 -13.45 35.82
CA THR A 127 -20.91 -13.64 34.40
C THR A 127 -21.43 -12.39 33.68
N ASP A 128 -21.67 -11.29 34.39
CA ASP A 128 -22.33 -10.11 33.81
C ASP A 128 -21.37 -8.97 33.48
N ALA A 129 -20.11 -9.07 33.94
CA ALA A 129 -19.06 -8.14 33.55
C ALA A 129 -18.87 -8.19 32.01
N LYS A 130 -19.48 -7.21 31.32
CA LYS A 130 -19.21 -6.88 29.92
C LYS A 130 -17.80 -6.31 29.86
N GLN A 131 -16.85 -7.13 29.42
CA GLN A 131 -15.56 -6.68 28.87
C GLN A 131 -15.65 -6.70 27.34
#